data_AF-A0A090W7G9-F1
#
_entry.id   AF-A0A090W7G9-F1
#
_cell.length_a   1.000
_cell.length_b   1.000
_cell.length_c   1.000
_cell.angle_alpha   90.00
_cell.angle_beta   90.00
_cell.angle_gamma   90.00
#
_symmetry.space_group_name_H-M   'P 1'
#
loop_
_entity.id
_entity.type
_entity.pdbx_description
1 polymer ?
#
loop_
_entity_poly.entity_id
_entity_poly.type
_entity_poly.pdbx_seq_one_letter_code
_entity_poly.pdbx_strand_id
1 'polypeptide(L)'
;MGRAFEFRKARKMKRWSAMSKAFTRIGKDIVMAVKEGGPDPDSNSRLRAVIQNAKSVNMPKDNIERAIKRASDKSQGDYKEVVFEAMRLMVLPFW
;
A
#
# COMPACT_ATOMS: atom_id res chain seq x y z
N MET A 1 26.06 -12.98 21.38
CA MET A 1 25.24 -13.32 20.20
C MET A 1 26.12 -13.25 18.95
N GLY A 2 26.46 -14.38 18.31
CA GLY A 2 27.44 -14.41 17.20
C GLY A 2 26.91 -13.83 15.88
N ARG A 3 27.80 -13.45 14.94
CA ARG A 3 27.47 -12.83 13.63
C ARG A 3 26.30 -13.47 12.88
N ALA A 4 26.14 -14.79 12.97
CA ALA A 4 25.04 -15.53 12.33
C ALA A 4 23.64 -15.07 12.80
N PHE A 5 23.51 -14.64 14.06
CA PHE A 5 22.26 -14.08 14.60
C PHE A 5 21.95 -12.71 13.99
N GLU A 6 22.96 -11.83 13.89
CA GLU A 6 22.82 -10.50 13.28
C GLU A 6 22.45 -10.57 11.80
N PHE A 7 23.05 -11.48 11.02
CA PHE A 7 22.68 -11.67 9.61
C PHE A 7 21.24 -12.19 9.44
N ARG A 8 20.76 -13.07 10.32
CA ARG A 8 19.36 -13.54 10.32
C ARG A 8 18.40 -12.41 10.69
N LYS A 9 18.75 -11.61 11.69
CA LYS A 9 17.99 -10.42 12.11
C LYS A 9 17.90 -9.40 10.97
N ALA A 10 19.03 -9.08 10.33
CA ALA A 10 19.09 -8.14 9.21
C ALA A 10 18.25 -8.59 8.00
N ARG A 11 18.31 -9.87 7.62
CA ARG A 11 17.46 -10.42 6.54
C ARG A 11 15.97 -10.34 6.88
N LYS A 12 15.61 -10.64 8.13
CA LYS A 12 14.22 -10.55 8.61
C LYS A 12 13.71 -9.11 8.57
N MET A 13 14.51 -8.16 9.06
CA MET A 13 14.17 -6.73 9.04
C MET A 13 14.07 -6.17 7.62
N LYS A 14 14.96 -6.58 6.70
CA LYS A 14 14.89 -6.17 5.29
C LYS A 14 13.62 -6.67 4.61
N ARG A 15 13.24 -7.93 4.86
CA ARG A 15 11.98 -8.51 4.36
C ARG A 15 10.76 -7.78 4.95
N TRP A 16 10.77 -7.50 6.26
CA TRP A 16 9.69 -6.77 6.92
C TRP A 16 9.57 -5.32 6.46
N SER A 17 10.69 -4.65 6.15
CA SER A 17 10.69 -3.30 5.56
C SER A 17 10.11 -3.28 4.13
N ALA A 18 10.40 -4.30 3.32
CA ALA A 18 9.80 -4.44 2.00
C ALA A 18 8.29 -4.72 2.11
N MET A 19 7.88 -5.57 3.04
CA MET A 19 6.48 -5.90 3.30
C MET A 19 5.69 -4.72 3.85
N SER A 20 6.26 -3.90 4.74
CA SER A 20 5.56 -2.72 5.27
C SER A 20 5.21 -1.72 4.17
N LYS A 21 6.13 -1.46 3.23
CA LYS A 21 5.88 -0.60 2.07
C LYS A 21 4.78 -1.17 1.17
N ALA A 22 4.77 -2.48 0.94
CA ALA A 22 3.73 -3.15 0.15
C ALA A 22 2.36 -3.05 0.84
N PHE A 23 2.29 -3.28 2.14
CA PHE A 23 1.06 -3.15 2.93
C PHE A 23 0.51 -1.72 2.92
N THR A 24 1.37 -0.70 2.98
CA THR A 24 0.93 0.70 2.88
C THR A 24 0.35 1.02 1.51
N ARG A 25 0.96 0.53 0.42
CA ARG A 25 0.44 0.73 -0.95
C ARG A 25 -0.91 0.05 -1.14
N ILE A 26 -1.00 -1.24 -0.81
CA ILE A 26 -2.23 -2.02 -0.92
C ILE A 26 -3.34 -1.43 -0.05
N GLY A 27 -3.01 -0.96 1.17
CA GLY A 27 -3.99 -0.29 2.03
C GLY A 27 -4.58 0.97 1.41
N LYS A 28 -3.76 1.78 0.70
CA LYS A 28 -4.26 2.94 -0.06
C LYS A 28 -5.13 2.52 -1.23
N ASP A 29 -4.71 1.50 -1.98
CA ASP A 29 -5.48 0.99 -3.12
C ASP A 29 -6.84 0.44 -2.69
N ILE A 30 -6.93 -0.23 -1.53
CA ILE A 30 -8.20 -0.67 -0.92
C ILE A 30 -9.09 0.56 -0.65
N VAL A 31 -8.54 1.60 -0.03
CA VAL A 31 -9.30 2.80 0.32
C VAL A 31 -9.81 3.51 -0.94
N MET A 32 -8.99 3.64 -1.97
CA MET A 32 -9.40 4.25 -3.24
C MET A 32 -10.48 3.42 -3.94
N ALA A 33 -10.28 2.10 -4.06
CA ALA A 33 -11.27 1.21 -4.66
C ALA A 33 -12.62 1.27 -3.93
N VAL A 34 -12.62 1.26 -2.59
CA VAL A 34 -13.84 1.37 -1.79
C VAL A 34 -14.52 2.73 -1.95
N LYS A 35 -13.75 3.82 -2.06
CA LYS A 35 -14.30 5.16 -2.30
C LYS A 35 -14.97 5.29 -3.67
N GLU A 36 -14.41 4.66 -4.71
CA GLU A 36 -14.92 4.74 -6.08
C GLU A 36 -16.13 3.83 -6.32
N GLY A 37 -16.10 2.60 -5.82
CA GLY A 37 -17.06 1.54 -6.19
C GLY A 37 -17.77 0.87 -5.02
N GLY A 38 -17.61 1.37 -3.80
CA GLY A 38 -18.23 0.83 -2.60
C GLY A 38 -17.42 -0.31 -1.94
N PRO A 39 -17.83 -0.74 -0.73
CA PRO A 39 -17.11 -1.70 0.09
C PRO A 39 -17.24 -3.16 -0.38
N ASP A 40 -18.06 -3.43 -1.40
CA ASP A 40 -18.39 -4.78 -1.83
C ASP A 40 -17.40 -5.30 -2.90
N PRO A 41 -16.66 -6.40 -2.63
CA PRO A 41 -15.69 -6.96 -3.58
C PRO A 41 -16.33 -7.72 -4.75
N ASP A 42 -17.63 -8.00 -4.66
CA ASP A 42 -18.40 -8.68 -5.71
C ASP A 42 -18.93 -7.71 -6.76
N SER A 43 -19.25 -6.48 -6.38
CA SER A 43 -19.65 -5.42 -7.31
C SER A 43 -18.46 -4.65 -7.90
N ASN A 44 -17.33 -4.60 -7.19
CA ASN A 44 -16.16 -3.81 -7.58
C ASN A 44 -14.96 -4.67 -8.02
N SER A 45 -14.66 -4.65 -9.32
CA SER A 45 -13.53 -5.39 -9.91
C SER A 45 -12.16 -4.88 -9.43
N ARG A 46 -12.01 -3.58 -9.14
CA ARG A 46 -10.78 -3.01 -8.58
C ARG A 46 -10.53 -3.53 -7.17
N LEU A 47 -11.55 -3.52 -6.32
CA LEU A 47 -11.43 -4.01 -4.94
C LEU A 47 -11.04 -5.49 -4.92
N ARG A 48 -11.64 -6.30 -5.81
CA ARG A 48 -11.29 -7.72 -5.95
C ARG A 48 -9.83 -7.94 -6.35
N ALA A 49 -9.32 -7.17 -7.32
CA ALA A 49 -7.93 -7.25 -7.76
C ALA A 49 -6.96 -6.85 -6.64
N VAL A 50 -7.28 -5.79 -5.90
CA VAL A 50 -6.47 -5.34 -4.76
C VAL A 50 -6.46 -6.36 -3.62
N ILE A 51 -7.60 -7.01 -3.34
CA ILE A 51 -7.67 -8.11 -2.35
C ILE A 51 -6.80 -9.30 -2.78
N GLN A 52 -6.76 -9.64 -4.07
CA GLN A 52 -5.87 -10.69 -4.57
C GLN A 52 -4.40 -10.31 -4.41
N ASN A 53 -4.05 -9.04 -4.68
CA ASN A 53 -2.71 -8.52 -4.41
C ASN A 53 -2.38 -8.54 -2.91
N ALA A 54 -3.33 -8.21 -2.03
CA ALA A 54 -3.14 -8.30 -0.58
C ALA A 54 -2.84 -9.72 -0.13
N LYS A 55 -3.55 -10.71 -0.68
CA LYS A 55 -3.32 -12.13 -0.41
C LYS A 55 -1.94 -12.59 -0.90
N SER A 56 -1.47 -12.12 -2.06
CA SER A 56 -0.16 -12.51 -2.61
C SER A 56 1.02 -12.02 -1.75
N VAL A 57 0.87 -10.93 -1.01
CA VAL A 57 1.88 -10.44 -0.04
C VAL A 57 1.74 -11.05 1.37
N ASN A 58 0.85 -12.03 1.56
CA ASN A 58 0.49 -12.59 2.87
C ASN A 58 -0.04 -11.54 3.86
N MET A 59 -0.85 -10.59 3.38
CA MET A 59 -1.56 -9.66 4.26
C MET A 59 -2.64 -10.40 5.06
N PRO A 60 -2.73 -10.22 6.40
CA PRO A 60 -3.81 -10.80 7.19
C PRO A 60 -5.18 -10.29 6.74
N LYS A 61 -6.20 -11.17 6.73
CA LYS A 61 -7.57 -10.80 6.35
C LYS A 61 -8.14 -9.70 7.25
N ASP A 62 -7.86 -9.74 8.55
CA ASP A 62 -8.26 -8.69 9.50
C ASP A 62 -7.76 -7.29 9.10
N ASN A 63 -6.57 -7.19 8.52
CA ASN A 63 -6.04 -5.90 8.05
C ASN A 63 -6.77 -5.41 6.81
N ILE A 64 -7.16 -6.32 5.91
CA ILE A 64 -7.95 -6.01 4.72
C ILE A 64 -9.34 -5.53 5.14
N GLU A 65 -10.01 -6.25 6.02
CA GLU A 65 -11.34 -5.89 6.53
C GLU A 65 -11.31 -4.57 7.31
N ARG A 66 -10.28 -4.34 8.13
CA ARG A 66 -10.07 -3.04 8.80
C ARG A 66 -9.87 -1.89 7.81
N ALA A 67 -9.13 -2.12 6.73
CA ALA A 67 -8.93 -1.11 5.69
C ALA A 67 -10.24 -0.81 4.94
N ILE A 68 -11.03 -1.83 4.62
CA ILE A 68 -12.35 -1.68 3.97
C ILE A 68 -13.32 -0.92 4.88
N LYS A 69 -13.43 -1.30 6.16
CA LYS A 69 -14.29 -0.61 7.14
C LYS A 69 -13.90 0.85 7.31
N ARG A 70 -12.60 1.14 7.47
CA ARG A 70 -12.09 2.53 7.53
C ARG A 70 -12.40 3.34 6.28
N ALA A 71 -12.36 2.72 5.10
CA ALA A 71 -12.69 3.37 3.85
C ALA A 71 -14.20 3.61 3.68
N SER A 72 -15.01 2.65 4.14
CA SER A 72 -16.48 2.72 4.17
C SER A 72 -16.99 3.82 5.10
N ASP A 73 -16.31 4.04 6.22
CA ASP A 73 -16.77 4.96 7.27
C ASP A 73 -16.78 6.45 6.86
N LYS A 74 -16.32 6.82 5.64
CA LYS A 74 -16.47 8.16 5.01
C LYS A 74 -16.09 9.41 5.85
N SER A 75 -15.60 9.27 7.08
CA SER A 75 -15.55 10.35 8.08
C SER A 75 -14.23 11.13 8.10
N GLN A 76 -13.24 10.77 7.27
CA GLN A 76 -12.04 11.59 7.11
C GLN A 76 -11.71 11.83 5.65
N GLY A 77 -12.12 13.02 5.19
CA GLY A 77 -11.45 13.86 4.21
C GLY A 77 -11.32 13.28 2.81
N ASP A 78 -11.85 14.00 1.83
CA ASP A 78 -11.53 13.80 0.43
C ASP A 78 -10.01 13.83 0.23
N TYR A 79 -9.42 12.65 0.02
CA TYR A 79 -8.04 12.55 -0.45
C TYR A 79 -8.07 12.94 -1.92
N LYS A 80 -7.85 14.23 -2.20
CA LYS A 80 -7.67 14.72 -3.58
C LYS A 80 -6.31 14.25 -4.07
N GLU A 81 -6.29 13.48 -5.15
CA GLU A 81 -5.06 13.22 -5.90
C GLU A 81 -4.58 14.54 -6.50
N VAL A 82 -3.47 15.05 -5.97
CA VAL A 82 -2.77 16.18 -6.57
C VAL A 82 -1.58 15.61 -7.33
N VAL A 83 -1.66 15.64 -8.66
CA VAL A 83 -0.54 15.28 -9.53
C VAL A 83 0.43 16.45 -9.52
N PHE A 84 1.61 16.25 -8.92
CA PHE A 84 2.72 17.20 -9.00
C PHE A 84 3.62 16.83 -10.16
N GLU A 85 3.53 17.57 -11.24
CA GLU A 85 4.53 17.60 -12.30
C GLU A 85 5.71 18.46 -11.82
N ALA A 86 6.79 17.81 -11.39
CA ALA A 86 8.03 18.51 -11.05
C ALA A 86 8.92 18.54 -12.30
N MET A 87 9.03 19.71 -12.92
CA MET A 87 9.96 19.95 -14.01
C MET A 87 11.38 19.92 -13.44
N ARG A 88 12.07 18.78 -13.60
CA ARG A 88 13.44 18.61 -13.16
C ARG A 88 14.32 19.54 -14.00
N LEU A 89 14.90 20.57 -13.38
CA LEU A 89 16.00 21.32 -13.98
C LEU A 89 17.16 20.35 -14.20
N MET A 90 17.25 19.86 -15.43
CA MET A 90 18.44 19.23 -15.97
C MET A 90 19.46 20.37 -16.10
N VAL A 91 20.27 20.55 -15.07
CA VAL A 91 21.49 21.36 -15.18
C VAL A 91 22.35 20.64 -16.21
N LEU A 92 22.28 21.12 -17.45
CA LEU A 92 23.18 20.71 -18.50
C LEU A 92 24.60 21.00 -18.00
N PRO A 93 25.53 20.03 -18.10
CA PRO A 93 26.91 20.28 -17.78
C PRO A 93 27.43 21.28 -18.83
N PHE A 94 27.59 22.53 -18.41
CA PHE A 94 28.33 23.51 -19.19
C PHE A 94 29.81 23.09 -19.14
N TRP A 95 30.39 23.01 -20.34
CA TRP A 95 31.72 22.51 -20.70
C TRP A 95 32.85 22.88 -19.73
#